data_AF-A0AAD7QU86-F1
#
_entry.id   AF-A0AAD7QU86-F1
#
_cell.length_a   1.000
_cell.length_b   1.000
_cell.length_c   1.000
_cell.angle_alpha   90.00
_cell.angle_beta   90.00
_cell.angle_gamma   90.00
#
_symmetry.space_group_name_H-M   'P 1'
#
loop_
_entity.id
_entity.type
_entity.pdbx_description
1 polymer ?
#
loop_
_entity_poly.entity_id
_entity_poly.type
_entity_poly.pdbx_seq_one_letter_code
_entity_poly.pdbx_strand_id
1 'polypeptide(L)'
;MKASIDTAYYSFDRGSYMARVIRGASLYEYTESLPPLSKRGKHTKCTSALDDEEVREQCLSYFQSLPPNARSATKLKANYEQVVYPEVSGSMNKATISLTTITRYLQLWGFSLKGHTKDIYYDGHERTDVVDYRKSWAATMMDYRTKMREYGGEDCSEVIMPDLQDGDKEVVLVTHDECYFNSNDDVTITWTEKGESTIKKNGQGLGLISDFYCACHGSLRFDDQYAREIIEPGRIVTASGFPMTWYNNLKGPWKSSKNYTPSAWAGCQDHGATHAP
;
A
#
# COMPACT_ATOMS: atom_id res chain seq x y z
N MET A 1 -33.48 38.47 43.10
CA MET A 1 -32.09 38.24 42.64
C MET A 1 -31.10 39.28 43.18
N LYS A 2 -31.42 40.59 43.12
CA LYS A 2 -30.58 41.69 43.63
C LYS A 2 -30.24 41.58 45.14
N ALA A 3 -31.24 41.36 45.99
CA ALA A 3 -31.04 41.22 47.45
C ALA A 3 -30.03 40.12 47.85
N SER A 4 -30.06 38.96 47.18
CA SER A 4 -29.08 37.88 47.45
C SER A 4 -27.66 38.20 46.98
N ILE A 5 -27.51 39.07 45.97
CA ILE A 5 -26.21 39.52 45.47
C ILE A 5 -25.64 40.55 46.44
N ASP A 6 -26.47 41.50 46.87
CA ASP A 6 -26.08 42.51 47.84
C ASP A 6 -25.68 41.86 49.17
N THR A 7 -26.45 40.88 49.67
CA THR A 7 -26.11 40.14 50.90
C THR A 7 -24.81 39.34 50.76
N ALA A 8 -24.59 38.69 49.61
CA ALA A 8 -23.35 37.98 49.36
C ALA A 8 -22.13 38.92 49.38
N TYR A 9 -22.29 40.12 48.82
CA TYR A 9 -21.23 41.12 48.75
C TYR A 9 -20.97 41.77 50.11
N TYR A 10 -22.01 42.28 50.78
CA TYR A 10 -21.85 43.05 52.02
C TYR A 10 -21.63 42.18 53.27
N SER A 11 -22.20 40.98 53.34
CA SER A 11 -22.12 40.13 54.53
C SER A 11 -21.04 39.06 54.46
N PHE A 12 -20.65 38.64 53.25
CA PHE A 12 -19.69 37.55 53.05
C PHE A 12 -18.47 37.94 52.22
N ASP A 13 -18.42 39.16 51.66
CA ASP A 13 -17.39 39.63 50.73
C ASP A 13 -17.16 38.67 49.54
N ARG A 14 -18.26 38.11 49.01
CA ARG A 14 -18.24 37.18 47.88
C ARG A 14 -19.20 37.58 46.78
N GLY A 15 -18.85 37.21 45.55
CA GLY A 15 -19.64 37.51 44.36
C GLY A 15 -20.81 36.56 44.09
N SER A 16 -21.19 36.50 42.81
CA SER A 16 -22.39 35.82 42.29
C SER A 16 -22.54 34.32 42.64
N TYR A 17 -21.46 33.64 43.00
CA TYR A 17 -21.50 32.27 43.50
C TYR A 17 -22.17 32.19 44.88
N MET A 18 -21.74 33.02 45.84
CA MET A 18 -22.32 33.01 47.19
C MET A 18 -23.79 33.44 47.15
N ALA A 19 -24.15 34.37 46.27
CA ALA A 19 -25.54 34.73 46.02
C ALA A 19 -26.41 33.54 45.55
N ARG A 20 -25.84 32.60 44.77
CA ARG A 20 -26.54 31.36 44.37
C ARG A 20 -26.71 30.40 45.55
N VAL A 21 -25.71 30.28 46.40
CA VAL A 21 -25.74 29.44 47.61
C VAL A 21 -26.80 29.96 48.59
N ILE A 22 -26.82 31.28 48.86
CA ILE A 22 -27.83 31.92 49.72
C ILE A 22 -29.25 31.66 49.20
N ARG A 23 -29.47 31.75 47.89
CA ARG A 23 -30.78 31.42 47.29
C ARG A 23 -31.17 29.95 47.43
N GLY A 24 -30.19 29.05 47.35
CA GLY A 24 -30.41 27.63 47.61
C GLY A 24 -30.77 27.36 49.07
N ALA A 25 -30.13 28.07 50.01
CA ALA A 25 -30.41 27.98 51.43
C ALA A 25 -31.80 28.57 51.79
N SER A 26 -32.18 29.72 51.23
CA SER A 26 -33.51 30.31 51.46
C SER A 26 -34.64 29.43 50.90
N LEU A 27 -34.37 28.72 49.79
CA LEU A 27 -35.32 27.76 49.26
C LEU A 27 -35.51 26.57 50.21
N TYR A 28 -34.41 26.06 50.78
CA TYR A 28 -34.43 25.01 51.80
C TYR A 28 -35.21 25.41 53.04
N GLU A 29 -35.06 26.64 53.52
CA GLU A 29 -35.79 27.15 54.70
C GLU A 29 -37.31 27.22 54.45
N TYR A 30 -37.74 27.44 53.21
CA TYR A 30 -39.16 27.46 52.84
C TYR A 30 -39.75 26.07 52.54
N THR A 31 -38.95 25.16 51.97
CA THR A 31 -39.43 23.85 51.50
C THR A 31 -39.01 22.66 52.37
N GLU A 32 -38.20 22.91 53.41
CA GLU A 32 -37.52 21.93 54.28
C GLU A 32 -36.80 20.79 53.53
N SER A 33 -36.51 20.99 52.25
CA SER A 33 -36.04 19.96 51.34
C SER A 33 -34.85 20.45 50.55
N LEU A 34 -33.77 19.66 50.59
CA LEU A 34 -32.53 20.01 49.88
C LEU A 34 -32.80 20.05 48.37
N PRO A 35 -32.25 21.03 47.62
CA PRO A 35 -32.35 21.01 46.18
C PRO A 35 -31.78 19.70 45.61
N PRO A 36 -32.31 19.20 44.48
CA PRO A 36 -31.92 17.91 43.95
C PRO A 36 -30.40 17.83 43.79
N LEU A 37 -29.81 16.77 44.35
CA LEU A 37 -28.36 16.56 44.34
C LEU A 37 -27.81 16.74 42.91
N SER A 38 -26.67 17.41 42.84
CA SER A 38 -25.91 17.60 41.60
C SER A 38 -25.83 16.29 40.80
N LYS A 39 -26.17 16.36 39.51
CA LYS A 39 -25.94 15.25 38.57
C LYS A 39 -24.47 15.12 38.15
N ARG A 40 -23.57 16.03 38.59
CA ARG A 40 -22.13 15.90 38.33
C ARG A 40 -21.61 14.61 38.95
N GLY A 41 -20.90 13.82 38.15
CA GLY A 41 -20.38 12.51 38.57
C GLY A 41 -21.37 11.36 38.47
N LYS A 42 -22.65 11.60 38.15
CA LYS A 42 -23.66 10.56 37.87
C LYS A 42 -23.72 10.22 36.37
N HIS A 43 -22.57 10.13 35.71
CA HIS A 43 -22.52 9.54 34.38
C HIS A 43 -22.63 8.03 34.55
N THR A 44 -23.74 7.45 34.13
CA THR A 44 -23.82 6.00 33.94
C THR A 44 -22.69 5.62 33.00
N LYS A 45 -21.81 4.70 33.42
CA LYS A 45 -20.84 4.09 32.53
C LYS A 45 -21.61 3.20 31.58
N CYS A 46 -22.21 3.78 30.54
CA CYS A 46 -22.84 2.99 29.49
C CYS A 46 -21.73 2.23 28.78
N THR A 47 -21.73 0.91 28.91
CA THR A 47 -20.96 0.03 28.03
C THR A 47 -21.43 0.28 26.60
N SER A 48 -20.50 0.31 25.65
CA SER A 48 -20.88 0.43 24.24
C SER A 48 -21.58 -0.85 23.81
N ALA A 49 -22.50 -0.77 22.86
CA ALA A 49 -23.02 -1.96 22.20
C ALA A 49 -21.91 -2.77 21.51
N LEU A 50 -20.78 -2.13 21.15
CA LEU A 50 -19.59 -2.81 20.63
C LEU A 50 -18.79 -3.60 21.68
N ASP A 51 -19.11 -3.45 22.97
CA ASP A 51 -18.55 -4.29 24.03
C ASP A 51 -19.26 -5.65 24.12
N ASP A 52 -20.43 -5.79 23.48
CA ASP A 52 -21.17 -7.05 23.41
C ASP A 52 -20.44 -8.06 22.52
N GLU A 53 -20.37 -9.31 22.97
CA GLU A 53 -19.59 -10.37 22.31
C GLU A 53 -20.17 -10.77 20.95
N GLU A 54 -21.50 -10.81 20.83
CA GLU A 54 -22.20 -11.17 19.59
C GLU A 54 -22.03 -10.05 18.55
N VAL A 55 -22.22 -8.80 18.96
CA VAL A 55 -21.97 -7.61 18.12
C VAL A 55 -20.53 -7.57 17.63
N ARG A 56 -19.57 -7.87 18.53
CA ARG A 56 -18.15 -7.92 18.20
C ARG A 56 -17.88 -8.96 17.13
N GLU A 57 -18.38 -10.18 17.30
CA GLU A 57 -18.13 -11.29 16.37
C GLU A 57 -18.71 -11.01 14.97
N GLN A 58 -19.92 -10.45 14.90
CA GLN A 58 -20.53 -10.03 13.63
C GLN A 58 -19.69 -8.95 12.93
N CYS A 59 -19.25 -7.93 13.67
CA CYS A 59 -18.38 -6.88 13.13
C CYS A 59 -17.05 -7.42 12.61
N LEU A 60 -16.42 -8.33 13.36
CA LEU A 60 -15.14 -8.94 13.00
C LEU A 60 -15.27 -9.84 11.77
N SER A 61 -16.30 -10.68 11.71
CA SER A 61 -16.53 -11.57 10.55
C SER A 61 -16.68 -10.78 9.25
N TYR A 62 -17.46 -9.69 9.29
CA TYR A 62 -17.59 -8.77 8.17
C TYR A 62 -16.25 -8.12 7.82
N PHE A 63 -15.53 -7.60 8.81
CA PHE A 63 -14.28 -6.86 8.55
C PHE A 63 -13.16 -7.77 8.00
N GLN A 64 -13.09 -9.01 8.49
CA GLN A 64 -12.14 -10.03 8.02
C GLN A 64 -12.51 -10.58 6.63
N SER A 65 -13.79 -10.61 6.26
CA SER A 65 -14.21 -11.00 4.90
C SER A 65 -13.78 -10.03 3.81
N LEU A 66 -13.48 -8.77 4.17
CA LEU A 66 -12.99 -7.77 3.24
C LEU A 66 -11.51 -8.01 2.91
N PRO A 67 -11.10 -7.84 1.64
CA PRO A 67 -9.69 -7.91 1.31
C PRO A 67 -8.92 -6.78 2.02
N PRO A 68 -7.65 -6.99 2.42
CA PRO A 68 -6.91 -6.04 3.26
C PRO A 68 -6.86 -4.60 2.73
N ASN A 69 -6.78 -4.43 1.41
CA ASN A 69 -6.79 -3.12 0.74
C ASN A 69 -8.16 -2.41 0.78
N ALA A 70 -9.24 -3.16 0.98
CA ALA A 70 -10.60 -2.65 1.02
C ALA A 70 -11.10 -2.39 2.45
N ARG A 71 -10.38 -2.84 3.48
CA ARG A 71 -10.74 -2.66 4.89
C ARG A 71 -10.68 -1.17 5.25
N SER A 72 -11.78 -0.65 5.78
CA SER A 72 -11.90 0.75 6.18
C SER A 72 -12.87 0.89 7.34
N ALA A 73 -12.53 1.75 8.30
CA ALA A 73 -13.42 2.09 9.42
C ALA A 73 -14.78 2.63 8.94
N THR A 74 -14.82 3.31 7.78
CA THR A 74 -16.07 3.80 7.18
C THR A 74 -16.98 2.66 6.72
N LYS A 75 -16.40 1.58 6.18
CA LYS A 75 -17.18 0.40 5.77
C LYS A 75 -17.71 -0.35 6.98
N LEU A 76 -16.89 -0.52 8.01
CA LEU A 76 -17.34 -1.14 9.26
C LEU A 76 -18.43 -0.32 9.93
N LYS A 77 -18.31 1.01 9.97
CA LYS A 77 -19.37 1.90 10.44
C LYS A 77 -20.68 1.68 9.66
N ALA A 78 -20.61 1.65 8.33
CA ALA A 78 -21.80 1.44 7.51
C ALA A 78 -22.46 0.07 7.76
N ASN A 79 -21.65 -0.99 7.88
CA ASN A 79 -22.15 -2.32 8.20
C ASN A 79 -22.80 -2.38 9.60
N TYR A 80 -22.16 -1.77 10.60
CA TYR A 80 -22.73 -1.71 11.95
C TYR A 80 -24.09 -1.00 11.97
N GLU A 81 -24.21 0.14 11.30
CA GLU A 81 -25.44 0.95 11.31
C GLU A 81 -26.58 0.35 10.49
N GLN A 82 -26.26 -0.42 9.44
CA GLN A 82 -27.25 -0.97 8.52
C GLN A 82 -27.64 -2.41 8.81
N VAL A 83 -26.74 -3.20 9.41
CA VAL A 83 -26.91 -4.64 9.60
C VAL A 83 -26.91 -5.01 11.08
N VAL A 84 -25.78 -4.80 11.76
CA VAL A 84 -25.55 -5.31 13.13
C VAL A 84 -26.48 -4.65 14.14
N TYR A 85 -26.60 -3.32 14.11
CA TYR A 85 -27.40 -2.60 15.09
C TYR A 85 -28.91 -2.90 15.00
N PRO A 86 -29.55 -2.89 13.81
CA PRO A 86 -30.95 -3.29 13.67
C PRO A 86 -31.24 -4.71 14.16
N GLU A 87 -30.33 -5.66 13.88
CA GLU A 87 -30.47 -7.06 14.27
C GLU A 87 -30.46 -7.24 15.80
N VAL A 88 -29.50 -6.61 16.48
CA VAL A 88 -29.33 -6.77 17.93
C VAL A 88 -30.32 -5.91 18.75
N SER A 89 -30.65 -4.70 18.27
CA SER A 89 -31.51 -3.77 19.02
C SER A 89 -33.02 -4.01 18.81
N GLY A 90 -33.41 -4.80 17.80
CA GLY A 90 -34.81 -4.99 17.40
C GLY A 90 -35.53 -3.67 17.04
N SER A 91 -34.79 -2.59 16.82
CA SER A 91 -35.32 -1.22 16.70
C SER A 91 -35.01 -0.66 15.32
N MET A 92 -36.03 -0.12 14.63
CA MET A 92 -35.85 0.57 13.33
C MET A 92 -35.18 1.96 13.45
N ASN A 93 -34.84 2.40 14.66
CA ASN A 93 -34.21 3.68 14.89
C ASN A 93 -32.73 3.63 14.48
N LYS A 94 -32.28 4.61 13.69
CA LYS A 94 -30.88 4.73 13.29
C LYS A 94 -30.02 5.11 14.49
N ALA A 95 -29.24 4.17 15.03
CA ALA A 95 -28.13 4.54 15.90
C ALA A 95 -26.93 4.90 15.04
N THR A 96 -26.44 6.12 15.25
CA THR A 96 -25.23 6.59 14.58
C THR A 96 -24.04 6.46 15.52
N ILE A 97 -22.97 5.82 15.05
CA ILE A 97 -21.70 5.72 15.76
C ILE A 97 -20.65 6.63 15.11
N SER A 98 -19.79 7.25 15.93
CA SER A 98 -18.70 8.07 15.38
C SER A 98 -17.59 7.18 14.81
N LEU A 99 -16.97 7.63 13.73
CA LEU A 99 -15.79 6.96 13.16
C LEU A 99 -14.68 6.78 14.20
N THR A 100 -14.47 7.78 15.06
CA THR A 100 -13.51 7.70 16.17
C THR A 100 -13.78 6.52 17.10
N THR A 101 -15.05 6.21 17.38
CA THR A 101 -15.41 5.07 18.21
C THR A 101 -15.05 3.77 17.50
N ILE A 102 -15.44 3.61 16.22
CA ILE A 102 -15.09 2.43 15.41
C ILE A 102 -13.57 2.22 15.34
N THR A 103 -12.81 3.27 15.03
CA THR A 103 -11.34 3.22 14.98
C THR A 103 -10.75 2.76 16.31
N ARG A 104 -11.27 3.27 17.44
CA ARG A 104 -10.84 2.85 18.78
C ARG A 104 -11.15 1.38 19.03
N TYR A 105 -12.33 0.90 18.63
CA TYR A 105 -12.70 -0.51 18.78
C TYR A 105 -11.89 -1.44 17.88
N LEU A 106 -11.61 -1.05 16.64
CA LEU A 106 -10.68 -1.78 15.77
C LEU A 106 -9.32 -1.97 16.44
N GLN A 107 -8.78 -0.92 17.07
CA GLN A 107 -7.53 -1.01 17.85
C GLN A 107 -7.64 -1.94 19.05
N LEU A 108 -8.75 -1.87 19.79
CA LEU A 108 -9.03 -2.78 20.91
C LEU A 108 -9.16 -4.24 20.47
N TRP A 109 -9.70 -4.49 19.28
CA TRP A 109 -9.83 -5.82 18.68
C TRP A 109 -8.55 -6.31 18.00
N GLY A 110 -7.43 -5.58 18.13
CA GLY A 110 -6.12 -6.03 17.64
C GLY A 110 -5.77 -5.61 16.21
N PHE A 111 -6.57 -4.75 15.59
CA PHE A 111 -6.23 -4.16 14.30
C PHE A 111 -5.37 -2.91 14.46
N SER A 112 -4.42 -2.75 13.56
CA SER A 112 -3.58 -1.56 13.51
C SER A 112 -3.56 -1.01 12.09
N LEU A 113 -3.57 0.32 12.00
CA LEU A 113 -3.39 1.00 10.74
C LEU A 113 -1.88 1.11 10.48
N LYS A 114 -1.36 0.32 9.53
CA LYS A 114 0.08 0.25 9.26
C LYS A 114 0.36 0.49 7.78
N GLY A 115 1.48 1.16 7.52
CA GLY A 115 2.06 1.20 6.19
C GLY A 115 2.51 -0.20 5.79
N HIS A 116 2.36 -0.54 4.52
CA HIS A 116 2.86 -1.80 4.00
C HIS A 116 4.39 -1.85 4.14
N THR A 117 4.90 -2.86 4.84
CA THR A 117 6.32 -3.20 4.83
C THR A 117 6.49 -4.38 3.91
N LYS A 118 7.40 -4.27 2.94
CA LYS A 118 7.79 -5.42 2.13
C LYS A 118 8.39 -6.46 3.07
N ASP A 119 7.82 -7.67 3.08
CA ASP A 119 8.51 -8.81 3.67
C ASP A 119 9.83 -9.04 2.93
N ILE A 120 10.81 -9.59 3.64
CA ILE A 120 12.17 -9.80 3.13
C ILE A 120 12.09 -10.80 1.96
N TYR A 121 12.35 -10.31 0.75
CA TYR A 121 12.58 -11.18 -0.40
C TYR A 121 14.01 -11.71 -0.31
N TYR A 122 14.15 -13.02 -0.14
CA TYR A 122 15.42 -13.70 -0.36
C TYR A 122 15.63 -13.81 -1.87
N ASP A 123 16.17 -12.75 -2.47
CA ASP A 123 16.64 -12.86 -3.83
C ASP A 123 17.89 -13.77 -3.81
N GLY A 124 17.95 -14.75 -4.70
CA GLY A 124 18.98 -15.80 -4.67
C GLY A 124 20.39 -15.31 -5.01
N HIS A 125 20.69 -14.03 -4.80
CA HIS A 125 21.98 -13.39 -5.10
C HIS A 125 23.12 -13.96 -4.26
N GLU A 126 22.86 -14.40 -3.04
CA GLU A 126 23.88 -14.96 -2.16
C GLU A 126 24.23 -16.43 -2.46
N ARG A 127 23.52 -17.08 -3.39
CA ARG A 127 23.83 -18.47 -3.76
C ARG A 127 25.23 -18.53 -4.40
N THR A 128 25.99 -19.54 -4.04
CA THR A 128 27.40 -19.68 -4.43
C THR A 128 27.59 -19.69 -5.95
N ASP A 129 26.69 -20.36 -6.69
CA ASP A 129 26.69 -20.39 -8.15
C ASP A 129 26.51 -18.99 -8.78
N VAL A 130 25.60 -18.18 -8.21
CA VAL A 130 25.35 -16.80 -8.66
C VAL A 130 26.55 -15.90 -8.37
N VAL A 131 27.15 -16.04 -7.19
CA VAL A 131 28.34 -15.27 -6.80
C VAL A 131 29.53 -15.59 -7.71
N ASP A 132 29.78 -16.87 -7.98
CA ASP A 132 30.89 -17.29 -8.85
C ASP A 132 30.68 -16.83 -10.30
N TYR A 133 29.44 -16.93 -10.80
CA TYR A 133 29.08 -16.38 -12.11
C TYR A 133 29.35 -14.87 -12.16
N ARG A 134 28.90 -14.08 -11.17
CA ARG A 134 29.11 -12.63 -11.13
C ARG A 134 30.58 -12.25 -11.08
N LYS A 135 31.41 -13.00 -10.36
CA LYS A 135 32.87 -12.79 -10.33
C LYS A 135 33.49 -13.01 -11.72
N SER A 136 33.12 -14.11 -12.38
CA SER A 136 33.64 -14.42 -13.71
C SER A 136 33.22 -13.37 -14.75
N TRP A 137 31.94 -12.96 -14.73
CA TRP A 137 31.41 -11.90 -15.57
C TRP A 137 32.10 -10.56 -15.33
N ALA A 138 32.32 -10.19 -14.06
CA ALA A 138 32.98 -8.93 -13.71
C ALA A 138 34.42 -8.89 -14.23
N ALA A 139 35.16 -10.00 -14.12
CA ALA A 139 36.51 -10.09 -14.68
C ALA A 139 36.51 -9.87 -16.19
N THR A 140 35.61 -10.55 -16.92
CA THR A 140 35.46 -10.36 -18.37
C THR A 140 35.04 -8.94 -18.74
N MET A 141 34.16 -8.29 -17.96
CA MET A 141 33.79 -6.90 -18.23
C MET A 141 34.93 -5.91 -18.00
N MET A 142 35.82 -6.16 -17.04
CA MET A 142 37.00 -5.32 -16.85
C MET A 142 37.93 -5.38 -18.06
N ASP A 143 38.09 -6.56 -18.67
CA ASP A 143 38.85 -6.70 -19.92
C ASP A 143 38.21 -5.91 -21.06
N TYR A 144 36.88 -6.03 -21.24
CA TYR A 144 36.18 -5.25 -22.27
C TYR A 144 36.21 -3.75 -22.01
N ARG A 145 36.14 -3.33 -20.75
CA ARG A 145 36.17 -1.92 -20.35
C ARG A 145 37.44 -1.22 -20.84
N THR A 146 38.58 -1.91 -20.92
CA THR A 146 39.82 -1.34 -21.48
C THR A 146 39.69 -0.91 -22.95
N LYS A 147 38.74 -1.49 -23.68
CA LYS A 147 38.46 -1.22 -25.10
C LYS A 147 37.20 -0.36 -25.30
N MET A 148 36.59 0.12 -24.23
CA MET A 148 35.40 0.99 -24.25
C MET A 148 35.82 2.44 -24.04
N ARG A 149 35.11 3.38 -24.68
CA ARG A 149 35.20 4.78 -24.27
C ARG A 149 34.63 4.98 -22.87
N GLU A 150 35.25 5.87 -22.12
CA GLU A 150 34.78 6.32 -20.81
C GLU A 150 34.30 7.77 -20.86
N TYR A 151 33.54 8.17 -19.86
CA TYR A 151 33.00 9.52 -19.74
C TYR A 151 33.43 10.12 -18.41
N GLY A 152 34.13 11.25 -18.46
CA GLY A 152 34.64 12.01 -17.33
C GLY A 152 34.09 13.42 -17.27
N GLY A 153 34.70 14.26 -16.43
CA GLY A 153 34.27 15.65 -16.21
C GLY A 153 32.99 15.77 -15.40
N GLU A 154 32.55 17.01 -15.19
CA GLU A 154 31.23 17.29 -14.60
C GLU A 154 30.15 16.89 -15.61
N ASP A 155 29.13 16.16 -15.14
CA ASP A 155 28.01 15.65 -15.95
C ASP A 155 28.40 14.75 -17.15
N CYS A 156 29.51 13.99 -17.07
CA CYS A 156 29.96 13.09 -18.15
C CYS A 156 30.24 13.81 -19.49
N SER A 157 30.64 15.09 -19.42
CA SER A 157 30.87 15.96 -20.58
C SER A 157 32.15 15.64 -21.36
N GLU A 158 33.13 14.97 -20.74
CA GLU A 158 34.40 14.63 -21.36
C GLU A 158 34.40 13.18 -21.85
N VAL A 159 34.74 12.95 -23.12
CA VAL A 159 34.86 11.59 -23.69
C VAL A 159 36.32 11.16 -23.69
N ILE A 160 36.63 10.08 -22.99
CA ILE A 160 37.96 9.47 -22.89
C ILE A 160 37.98 8.25 -23.81
N MET A 161 38.78 8.32 -24.89
CA MET A 161 38.90 7.21 -25.84
C MET A 161 39.82 6.10 -25.28
N PRO A 162 39.53 4.82 -25.54
CA PRO A 162 40.39 3.73 -25.12
C PRO A 162 41.68 3.70 -25.93
N ASP A 163 42.75 3.18 -25.32
CA ASP A 163 44.00 2.89 -26.02
C ASP A 163 43.88 1.52 -26.72
N LEU A 164 43.72 1.55 -28.04
CA LEU A 164 43.49 0.35 -28.86
C LEU A 164 44.78 -0.04 -29.58
N GLN A 165 45.11 -1.32 -29.56
CA GLN A 165 46.21 -1.88 -30.34
C GLN A 165 45.86 -1.90 -31.84
N ASP A 166 46.88 -2.03 -32.69
CA ASP A 166 46.66 -2.08 -34.14
C ASP A 166 45.80 -3.29 -34.53
N GLY A 167 44.68 -3.02 -35.21
CA GLY A 167 43.67 -4.02 -35.56
C GLY A 167 42.57 -4.26 -34.51
N ASP A 168 42.70 -3.73 -33.29
CA ASP A 168 41.61 -3.75 -32.31
C ASP A 168 40.49 -2.79 -32.69
N LYS A 169 39.26 -3.17 -32.33
CA LYS A 169 38.08 -2.33 -32.50
C LYS A 169 37.56 -1.90 -31.14
N GLU A 170 37.07 -0.67 -31.10
CA GLU A 170 36.34 -0.16 -29.96
C GLU A 170 35.15 -1.08 -29.64
N VAL A 171 34.98 -1.38 -28.36
CA VAL A 171 33.85 -2.12 -27.84
C VAL A 171 32.82 -1.13 -27.34
N VAL A 172 31.57 -1.31 -27.76
CA VAL A 172 30.44 -0.49 -27.32
C VAL A 172 29.53 -1.33 -26.42
N LEU A 173 29.36 -0.91 -25.16
CA LEU A 173 28.40 -1.54 -24.27
C LEU A 173 26.98 -1.08 -24.62
N VAL A 174 26.16 -2.03 -25.06
CA VAL A 174 24.72 -1.84 -25.21
C VAL A 174 24.04 -2.57 -24.06
N THR A 175 23.36 -1.82 -23.20
CA THR A 175 22.57 -2.38 -22.11
C THR A 175 21.10 -2.47 -22.51
N HIS A 176 20.41 -3.45 -21.95
CA HIS A 176 18.98 -3.62 -22.07
C HIS A 176 18.39 -3.52 -20.68
N ASP A 177 17.30 -2.77 -20.53
CA ASP A 177 16.55 -2.73 -19.28
C ASP A 177 15.06 -2.75 -19.58
N GLU A 178 14.31 -3.36 -18.67
CA GLU A 178 12.87 -3.51 -18.74
C GLU A 178 12.23 -2.66 -17.62
N CYS A 179 11.52 -1.61 -18.00
CA CYS A 179 10.82 -0.75 -17.04
C CYS A 179 9.33 -1.04 -17.04
N TYR A 180 8.79 -1.34 -15.86
CA TYR A 180 7.37 -1.58 -15.67
C TYR A 180 6.69 -0.28 -15.20
N PHE A 181 5.80 0.26 -16.03
CA PHE A 181 5.03 1.45 -15.65
C PHE A 181 3.71 1.03 -15.03
N ASN A 182 3.57 1.24 -13.73
CA ASN A 182 2.31 1.05 -13.03
C ASN A 182 1.54 2.38 -12.94
N SER A 183 0.23 2.32 -13.15
CA SER A 183 -0.71 3.37 -12.73
C SER A 183 -1.55 2.83 -11.57
N ASN A 184 -1.90 3.70 -10.63
CA ASN A 184 -2.57 3.37 -9.36
C ASN A 184 -1.72 2.52 -8.41
N ASP A 185 -0.71 3.14 -7.81
CA ASP A 185 -0.08 2.56 -6.62
C ASP A 185 -1.15 2.29 -5.55
N ASP A 186 -1.17 1.04 -5.06
CA ASP A 186 -2.16 0.54 -4.12
C ASP A 186 -2.16 1.36 -2.81
N VAL A 187 -3.22 1.25 -2.01
CA VAL A 187 -3.39 2.02 -0.77
C VAL A 187 -2.18 1.80 0.15
N THR A 188 -1.47 2.89 0.44
CA THR A 188 -0.20 2.87 1.20
C THR A 188 -0.38 2.36 2.62
N ILE A 189 -1.57 2.57 3.20
CA ILE A 189 -1.88 2.29 4.59
C ILE A 189 -3.16 1.45 4.66
N THR A 190 -3.09 0.29 5.31
CA THR A 190 -4.22 -0.65 5.43
C THR A 190 -4.45 -1.06 6.88
N TRP A 191 -5.68 -1.49 7.19
CA TRP A 191 -6.00 -2.10 8.48
C TRP A 191 -5.54 -3.55 8.49
N THR A 192 -4.56 -3.84 9.32
CA THR A 192 -3.92 -5.16 9.41
C THR A 192 -4.09 -5.72 10.82
N GLU A 193 -4.46 -6.99 10.90
CA GLU A 193 -4.58 -7.71 12.16
C GLU A 193 -3.19 -8.08 12.71
N LYS A 194 -3.07 -8.24 14.02
CA LYS A 194 -1.80 -8.65 14.64
C LYS A 194 -1.35 -10.02 14.12
N GLY A 195 -0.22 -10.05 13.41
CA GLY A 195 0.35 -11.29 12.85
C GLY A 195 -0.03 -11.57 11.40
N GLU A 196 -0.87 -10.72 10.79
CA GLU A 196 -1.18 -10.80 9.37
C GLU A 196 -0.07 -10.13 8.55
N SER A 197 0.56 -10.88 7.63
CA SER A 197 1.37 -10.31 6.55
C SER A 197 0.62 -10.48 5.23
N THR A 198 0.41 -9.37 4.53
CA THR A 198 -0.25 -9.39 3.22
C THR A 198 0.77 -9.08 2.14
N ILE A 199 1.11 -10.10 1.36
CA ILE A 199 1.83 -9.90 0.10
C ILE A 199 0.81 -9.36 -0.90
N LYS A 200 1.01 -8.11 -1.32
CA LYS A 200 0.18 -7.51 -2.37
C LYS A 200 0.53 -8.15 -3.70
N LYS A 201 -0.48 -8.50 -4.49
CA LYS A 201 -0.27 -8.81 -5.90
C LYS A 201 0.18 -7.52 -6.59
N ASN A 202 1.17 -7.63 -7.46
CA ASN A 202 1.54 -6.51 -8.31
C ASN A 202 0.31 -6.09 -9.12
N GLY A 203 0.08 -4.77 -9.21
CA GLY A 203 -0.98 -4.23 -10.04
C GLY A 203 -0.78 -4.64 -11.50
N GLN A 204 -1.89 -4.71 -12.26
CA GLN A 204 -1.80 -4.71 -13.71
C GLN A 204 -1.37 -3.30 -14.11
N GLY A 205 -0.09 -3.13 -14.41
CA GLY A 205 0.44 -1.84 -14.87
C GLY A 205 -0.11 -1.42 -16.21
N LEU A 206 0.37 -0.30 -16.73
CA LEU A 206 0.04 0.16 -18.09
C LEU A 206 0.82 -0.61 -19.16
N GLY A 207 1.99 -1.15 -18.81
CA GLY A 207 2.79 -1.96 -19.72
C GLY A 207 4.26 -2.02 -19.31
N LEU A 208 4.97 -2.93 -19.96
CA LEU A 208 6.43 -3.03 -19.89
C LEU A 208 7.04 -2.31 -21.08
N ILE A 209 8.02 -1.45 -20.85
CA ILE A 209 8.85 -0.86 -21.89
C ILE A 209 10.23 -1.53 -21.83
N SER A 210 10.63 -2.08 -22.96
CA SER A 210 11.89 -2.78 -23.16
C SER A 210 12.65 -2.05 -24.27
N ASP A 211 13.86 -1.54 -23.97
CA ASP A 211 14.65 -0.74 -24.91
C ASP A 211 16.16 -0.97 -24.70
N PHE A 212 16.94 -0.77 -25.75
CA PHE A 212 18.39 -0.93 -25.74
C PHE A 212 19.06 0.44 -25.72
N TYR A 213 20.03 0.63 -24.83
CA TYR A 213 20.71 1.89 -24.62
C TYR A 213 22.24 1.74 -24.73
N CYS A 214 22.88 2.73 -25.35
CA CYS A 214 24.31 2.99 -25.22
C CYS A 214 24.53 4.39 -24.66
N ALA A 215 25.52 4.57 -23.78
CA ALA A 215 25.98 5.90 -23.35
C ALA A 215 26.39 6.79 -24.54
N CYS A 216 26.88 6.19 -25.61
CA CYS A 216 27.42 6.83 -26.80
C CYS A 216 26.37 7.33 -27.81
N HIS A 217 25.26 6.62 -27.96
CA HIS A 217 24.27 6.88 -29.01
C HIS A 217 22.83 7.03 -28.47
N GLY A 218 22.64 6.90 -27.14
CA GLY A 218 21.32 6.89 -26.52
C GLY A 218 20.56 5.59 -26.84
N SER A 219 19.25 5.70 -27.08
CA SER A 219 18.43 4.57 -27.53
C SER A 219 18.93 4.03 -28.86
N LEU A 220 19.10 2.72 -28.96
CA LEU A 220 19.56 2.06 -30.17
C LEU A 220 18.52 2.20 -31.29
N ARG A 221 18.96 2.67 -32.46
CA ARG A 221 18.14 2.84 -33.65
C ARG A 221 18.86 2.29 -34.87
N PHE A 222 18.08 1.79 -35.82
CA PHE A 222 18.57 1.37 -37.13
C PHE A 222 17.54 1.78 -38.19
N ASP A 223 17.97 2.47 -39.25
CA ASP A 223 17.11 2.99 -40.31
C ASP A 223 15.86 3.73 -39.77
N ASP A 224 16.06 4.63 -38.81
CA ASP A 224 15.01 5.39 -38.09
C ASP A 224 13.98 4.55 -37.31
N GLN A 225 14.20 3.24 -37.17
CA GLN A 225 13.39 2.36 -36.34
C GLN A 225 14.02 2.21 -34.95
N TYR A 226 13.17 2.19 -33.92
CA TYR A 226 13.58 1.94 -32.54
C TYR A 226 13.68 0.44 -32.29
N ALA A 227 14.65 0.02 -31.47
CA ALA A 227 14.69 -1.33 -30.91
C ALA A 227 13.70 -1.54 -29.74
N ARG A 228 12.82 -0.56 -29.49
CA ARG A 228 11.87 -0.51 -28.37
C ARG A 228 10.64 -1.37 -28.64
N GLU A 229 10.25 -2.14 -27.65
CA GLU A 229 8.94 -2.80 -27.60
C GLU A 229 8.12 -2.29 -26.40
N ILE A 230 6.84 -2.01 -26.65
CA ILE A 230 5.86 -1.69 -25.60
C ILE A 230 4.95 -2.91 -25.48
N ILE A 231 5.06 -3.62 -24.36
CA ILE A 231 4.28 -4.81 -24.09
C ILE A 231 3.12 -4.42 -23.19
N GLU A 232 1.91 -4.44 -23.77
CA GLU A 232 0.68 -4.16 -23.04
C GLU A 232 0.26 -5.36 -22.19
N PRO A 233 -0.32 -5.13 -20.99
CA PRO A 233 -0.78 -6.20 -20.11
C PRO A 233 -1.84 -7.06 -20.80
N GLY A 234 -1.64 -8.38 -20.80
CA GLY A 234 -2.60 -9.34 -21.38
C GLY A 234 -2.42 -9.61 -22.87
N ARG A 235 -1.47 -8.95 -23.55
CA ARG A 235 -1.14 -9.28 -24.95
C ARG A 235 -0.16 -10.44 -25.01
N ILE A 236 -0.56 -11.55 -25.62
CA ILE A 236 0.36 -12.65 -25.97
C ILE A 236 1.22 -12.15 -27.12
N VAL A 237 2.48 -11.81 -26.84
CA VAL A 237 3.45 -11.53 -27.89
C VAL A 237 3.83 -12.85 -28.54
N THR A 238 3.31 -13.11 -29.74
CA THR A 238 3.81 -14.21 -30.58
C THR A 238 5.22 -13.85 -31.02
N ALA A 239 6.18 -14.76 -30.83
CA ALA A 239 7.62 -14.59 -31.08
C ALA A 239 8.01 -14.32 -32.56
N SER A 240 7.07 -13.88 -33.40
CA SER A 240 7.24 -13.55 -34.81
C SER A 240 7.71 -12.11 -35.07
N GLY A 241 7.78 -11.26 -34.04
CA GLY A 241 8.16 -9.85 -34.16
C GLY A 241 9.66 -9.56 -34.01
N PHE A 242 10.46 -10.50 -33.52
CA PHE A 242 11.91 -10.33 -33.39
C PHE A 242 12.57 -10.67 -34.73
N PRO A 243 13.27 -9.74 -35.41
CA PRO A 243 14.15 -10.14 -36.49
C PRO A 243 15.33 -10.88 -35.85
N MET A 244 15.27 -12.22 -35.88
CA MET A 244 16.27 -13.13 -35.30
C MET A 244 17.70 -12.93 -35.86
N THR A 245 17.83 -12.12 -36.92
CA THR A 245 19.09 -11.71 -37.53
C THR A 245 19.93 -10.80 -36.63
N TRP A 246 19.33 -10.03 -35.71
CA TRP A 246 20.03 -9.14 -34.78
C TRP A 246 20.77 -9.91 -33.68
N TYR A 247 20.10 -10.91 -33.10
CA TYR A 247 20.61 -11.68 -31.96
C TYR A 247 21.85 -12.53 -32.31
N ASN A 248 22.01 -12.86 -33.60
CA ASN A 248 23.11 -13.70 -34.06
C ASN A 248 24.45 -12.95 -34.24
N ASN A 249 24.41 -11.62 -34.38
CA ASN A 249 25.60 -10.77 -34.57
C ASN A 249 26.16 -10.18 -33.27
N LEU A 250 25.43 -10.29 -32.16
CA LEU A 250 25.93 -9.93 -30.82
C LEU A 250 26.87 -11.04 -30.33
N LYS A 251 28.15 -10.70 -30.09
CA LYS A 251 29.07 -11.59 -29.38
C LYS A 251 29.08 -11.23 -27.89
N GLY A 252 28.61 -12.15 -27.05
CA GLY A 252 28.63 -12.02 -25.59
C GLY A 252 27.94 -13.19 -24.89
N PRO A 253 28.15 -13.37 -23.57
CA PRO A 253 27.60 -14.47 -22.77
C PRO A 253 26.06 -14.43 -22.63
N TRP A 254 25.41 -13.43 -23.22
CA TRP A 254 23.96 -13.21 -23.21
C TRP A 254 23.17 -14.17 -24.09
N LYS A 255 23.83 -15.08 -24.84
CA LYS A 255 23.15 -16.23 -25.44
C LYS A 255 22.74 -17.20 -24.33
N SER A 256 21.66 -16.88 -23.63
CA SER A 256 21.05 -17.82 -22.69
C SER A 256 20.63 -19.06 -23.48
N SER A 257 21.01 -20.23 -22.98
CA SER A 257 20.72 -21.56 -23.51
C SER A 257 19.25 -21.97 -23.33
N LYS A 258 18.31 -21.08 -23.63
CA LYS A 258 16.89 -21.39 -23.69
C LYS A 258 16.46 -21.42 -25.15
N ASN A 259 16.55 -22.61 -25.75
CA ASN A 259 15.74 -22.95 -26.91
C ASN A 259 14.28 -22.79 -26.48
N TYR A 260 13.65 -21.65 -26.79
CA TYR A 260 12.21 -21.50 -26.69
C TYR A 260 11.58 -22.34 -27.81
N THR A 261 11.24 -23.59 -27.51
CA THR A 261 10.32 -24.37 -28.34
C THR A 261 8.89 -23.95 -28.00
N PRO A 262 8.12 -23.40 -28.96
CA PRO A 262 6.71 -23.06 -28.74
C PRO A 262 5.86 -24.33 -28.86
N SER A 263 5.76 -25.10 -27.78
CA SER A 263 4.81 -26.22 -27.67
C SER A 263 4.49 -26.52 -26.21
N ALA A 264 3.75 -25.65 -25.52
CA ALA A 264 3.18 -25.98 -24.21
C ALA A 264 1.92 -25.19 -23.81
N TRP A 265 1.30 -24.40 -24.70
CA TRP A 265 0.07 -23.63 -24.39
C TRP A 265 -1.06 -23.89 -25.39
N ALA A 266 -1.21 -25.15 -25.80
CA ALA A 266 -2.43 -25.64 -26.45
C ALA A 266 -3.00 -26.77 -25.60
N GLY A 267 -3.98 -26.46 -24.75
CA GLY A 267 -4.67 -27.47 -23.96
C GLY A 267 -5.35 -26.97 -22.69
N CYS A 268 -6.36 -26.12 -22.84
CA CYS A 268 -7.58 -26.21 -22.02
C CYS A 268 -8.62 -25.27 -22.64
N GLN A 269 -9.32 -25.80 -23.64
CA GLN A 269 -10.52 -25.21 -24.20
C GLN A 269 -11.68 -25.37 -23.20
N ASP A 270 -12.52 -24.34 -23.17
CA ASP A 270 -13.87 -24.37 -22.61
C ASP A 270 -14.64 -25.62 -23.06
N HIS A 271 -15.18 -26.35 -22.10
CA HIS A 271 -16.33 -27.21 -22.34
C HIS A 271 -17.46 -26.80 -21.39
N GLY A 272 -18.46 -26.14 -22.00
CA GLY A 272 -19.71 -25.78 -21.40
C GLY A 272 -20.54 -26.99 -20.98
N ALA A 273 -21.48 -26.69 -20.09
CA ALA A 273 -22.49 -27.57 -19.54
C ALA A 273 -23.39 -28.21 -20.61
N THR A 274 -23.73 -29.49 -20.42
CA THR A 274 -25.05 -30.05 -20.75
C THR A 274 -25.42 -31.19 -19.80
N HIS A 275 -26.73 -31.23 -19.49
CA HIS A 275 -27.44 -32.11 -18.56
C HIS A 275 -27.61 -33.57 -19.05
N ALA A 276 -27.57 -34.49 -18.06
CA ALA A 276 -28.47 -35.65 -17.81
C ALA A 276 -28.56 -36.75 -18.92
N PRO A 277 -29.18 -37.93 -18.68
CA PRO A 277 -30.22 -38.30 -17.69
C PRO A 277 -29.70 -38.73 -16.31
#